data_AF-A0A1S8KLN8-F1
#
_entry.id   AF-A0A1S8KLN8-F1
#
_cell.length_a   1.000
_cell.length_b   1.000
_cell.length_c   1.000
_cell.angle_alpha   90.00
_cell.angle_beta   90.00
_cell.angle_gamma   90.00
#
_symmetry.space_group_name_H-M   'P 1'
#
loop_
_entity.id
_entity.type
_entity.pdbx_description
1 polymer ?
#
loop_
_entity_poly.entity_id
_entity_poly.type
_entity_poly.pdbx_seq_one_letter_code
_entity_poly.pdbx_strand_id
1 'polypeptide(L)'
;MSKLTVKQENFVQGLVAGLSQRQAYIEAGYKTDNMTNASIDSVASRMLKNVKVLSRYRELLKESSNMILWSRETSFAEYEWLKNQAKAAIEDEGVRHANSTAFISAMEGMNQMAFRDLELADQKLLAEIELLQSKVGEDDKQDERILEYTKALRDVIEAK
;
A
#
# COMPACT_ATOMS: atom_id res chain seq x y z
N MET A 1 -11.55 -14.98 20.89
CA MET A 1 -11.43 -13.56 20.45
C MET A 1 -12.59 -12.78 21.02
N SER A 2 -12.37 -11.86 21.98
CA SER A 2 -13.47 -11.02 22.47
C SER A 2 -13.88 -10.03 21.37
N LYS A 3 -15.15 -10.06 20.97
CA LYS A 3 -15.72 -9.26 19.88
C LYS A 3 -15.55 -7.77 20.18
N LEU A 4 -15.00 -7.01 19.22
CA LEU A 4 -14.98 -5.56 19.28
C LEU A 4 -16.40 -5.00 19.29
N THR A 5 -16.58 -3.82 19.87
CA THR A 5 -17.86 -3.11 19.72
C THR A 5 -17.99 -2.61 18.28
N VAL A 6 -19.22 -2.37 17.82
CA VAL A 6 -19.48 -1.83 16.47
C VAL A 6 -18.71 -0.53 16.23
N LYS A 7 -18.64 0.36 17.23
CA LYS A 7 -17.88 1.62 17.11
C LYS A 7 -16.38 1.39 17.01
N GLN A 8 -15.84 0.40 17.71
CA GLN A 8 -14.42 0.07 17.58
C GLN A 8 -14.12 -0.55 16.22
N GLU A 9 -15.01 -1.39 15.68
CA GLU A 9 -14.85 -1.94 14.34
C GLU A 9 -14.89 -0.84 13.27
N ASN A 10 -15.89 0.05 13.33
CA ASN A 10 -15.99 1.20 12.40
C ASN A 10 -14.77 2.12 12.49
N PHE A 11 -14.26 2.35 13.71
CA PHE A 11 -13.03 3.11 13.91
C PHE A 11 -11.85 2.47 13.17
N VAL A 12 -11.66 1.16 13.31
CA VAL A 12 -10.58 0.43 12.63
C VAL A 12 -10.77 0.45 11.11
N GLN A 13 -11.99 0.26 10.62
CA GLN A 13 -12.29 0.32 9.18
C GLN A 13 -11.97 1.70 8.60
N GLY A 14 -12.31 2.77 9.31
CA GLY A 14 -11.96 4.14 8.92
C GLY A 14 -10.44 4.37 8.80
N LEU A 15 -9.65 3.81 9.73
CA LEU A 15 -8.18 3.89 9.64
C LEU A 15 -7.64 3.17 8.41
N VAL A 16 -8.15 1.97 8.09
CA VAL A 16 -7.74 1.21 6.90
C VAL A 16 -8.15 1.91 5.62
N ALA A 17 -9.25 2.67 5.64
CA ALA A 17 -9.69 3.52 4.53
C ALA A 17 -8.86 4.81 4.36
N GLY A 18 -7.85 5.05 5.22
CA GLY A 18 -6.95 6.19 5.12
C GLY A 18 -7.37 7.43 5.91
N LEU A 19 -8.40 7.34 6.75
CA LEU A 19 -8.77 8.43 7.64
C LEU A 19 -7.72 8.62 8.75
N SER A 20 -7.50 9.86 9.15
CA SER A 20 -6.74 10.15 10.37
C SER A 20 -7.45 9.54 11.59
N GLN A 21 -6.70 9.28 12.67
CA GLN A 21 -7.26 8.74 13.92
C GLN A 21 -8.44 9.58 14.44
N ARG A 22 -8.37 10.90 14.31
CA ARG A 22 -9.48 11.79 14.69
C ARG A 22 -10.71 11.59 13.84
N GLN A 23 -10.56 11.61 12.52
CA GLN A 23 -11.67 11.45 11.58
C GLN A 23 -12.34 10.09 11.75
N ALA A 24 -11.55 9.02 11.81
CA ALA A 24 -12.05 7.67 12.07
C ALA A 24 -12.82 7.59 13.40
N TYR A 25 -12.37 8.30 14.44
CA TYR A 25 -13.04 8.33 15.74
C TYR A 25 -14.37 9.09 15.69
N ILE A 26 -14.43 10.21 14.96
CA ILE A 26 -15.66 10.97 14.77
C ILE A 26 -16.66 10.15 13.93
N GLU A 27 -16.24 9.61 12.79
CA GLU A 27 -17.08 8.84 11.88
C GLU A 27 -17.57 7.52 12.47
N ALA A 28 -16.80 6.92 13.38
CA ALA A 28 -17.24 5.77 14.16
C ALA A 28 -18.39 6.09 15.14
N GLY A 29 -18.81 7.36 15.24
CA GLY A 29 -19.96 7.80 16.01
C GLY A 29 -19.68 7.93 17.51
N TYR A 30 -18.44 8.22 17.90
CA TYR A 30 -18.13 8.58 19.28
C TYR A 30 -18.59 10.02 19.57
N LYS A 31 -18.98 10.29 20.83
CA LYS A 31 -19.44 11.62 21.23
C LYS A 31 -18.26 12.59 21.25
N THR A 32 -18.31 13.64 20.45
CA THR A 32 -17.23 14.64 20.33
C THR A 32 -17.69 16.09 20.49
N ASP A 33 -19.00 16.33 20.60
CA ASP A 33 -19.61 17.67 20.52
C ASP A 33 -19.10 18.70 21.54
N ASN A 34 -18.58 18.24 22.67
CA ASN A 34 -18.02 19.08 23.74
C ASN A 34 -16.52 18.87 23.95
N MET A 35 -15.83 18.23 22.99
CA MET A 35 -14.40 17.94 23.08
C MET A 35 -13.60 18.85 22.15
N THR A 36 -12.45 19.34 22.64
CA THR A 36 -11.48 20.00 21.76
C THR A 36 -10.84 18.98 20.83
N ASN A 37 -10.36 19.42 19.67
CA ASN A 37 -9.65 18.54 18.71
C ASN A 37 -8.51 17.78 19.39
N ALA A 38 -7.69 18.45 20.20
CA ALA A 38 -6.60 17.82 20.95
C ALA A 38 -7.09 16.72 21.92
N SER A 39 -8.25 16.93 22.55
CA SER A 39 -8.86 15.90 23.40
C SER A 39 -9.28 14.69 22.58
N ILE A 40 -9.91 14.89 21.42
CA ILE A 40 -10.32 13.81 20.51
C ILE A 40 -9.09 13.05 20.03
N ASP A 41 -8.03 13.76 19.60
CA ASP A 41 -6.76 13.18 19.17
C ASP A 41 -6.16 12.29 20.26
N SER A 42 -6.14 12.75 21.52
CA SER A 42 -5.62 11.98 22.64
C SER A 42 -6.42 10.69 22.94
N VAL A 43 -7.75 10.76 22.82
CA VAL A 43 -8.63 9.61 23.07
C VAL A 43 -8.57 8.61 21.91
N ALA A 44 -8.54 9.09 20.67
CA ALA A 44 -8.37 8.25 19.48
C ALA A 44 -7.02 7.52 19.51
N SER A 45 -5.94 8.20 19.90
CA SER A 45 -4.62 7.59 20.08
C SER A 45 -4.64 6.50 21.16
N ARG A 46 -5.30 6.75 22.29
CA ARG A 46 -5.46 5.74 23.36
C ARG A 46 -6.30 4.55 22.89
N MET A 47 -7.35 4.78 22.11
CA MET A 47 -8.20 3.74 21.54
C MET A 47 -7.39 2.82 20.63
N LEU A 48 -6.57 3.38 19.74
CA LEU A 48 -5.72 2.58 18.84
C LEU A 48 -4.70 1.73 19.61
N LYS A 49 -4.18 2.22 20.74
CA LYS A 49 -3.25 1.46 21.60
C LYS A 49 -3.92 0.30 22.36
N ASN A 50 -5.24 0.21 22.36
CA ASN A 50 -5.92 -0.94 22.94
C ASN A 50 -5.55 -2.22 22.16
N VAL A 51 -5.05 -3.25 22.87
CA VAL A 51 -4.55 -4.49 22.27
C VAL A 51 -5.53 -5.12 21.29
N LYS A 52 -6.84 -5.11 21.58
CA LYS A 52 -7.86 -5.71 20.72
C LYS A 52 -8.09 -4.89 19.44
N VAL A 53 -8.15 -3.56 19.58
CA VAL A 53 -8.29 -2.62 18.46
C VAL A 53 -7.06 -2.69 17.56
N LEU A 54 -5.86 -2.65 18.14
CA LEU A 54 -4.61 -2.77 17.41
C LEU A 54 -4.49 -4.10 16.67
N SER A 55 -4.87 -5.21 17.33
CA SER A 55 -4.85 -6.53 16.70
C SER A 55 -5.78 -6.58 15.49
N ARG A 56 -7.00 -6.06 15.61
CA ARG A 56 -7.96 -6.01 14.49
C ARG A 56 -7.49 -5.11 13.36
N TYR A 57 -6.89 -3.98 13.69
CA TYR A 57 -6.30 -3.08 12.69
C TYR A 57 -5.21 -3.76 11.86
N ARG A 58 -4.30 -4.48 12.52
CA ARG A 58 -3.25 -5.25 11.84
C ARG A 58 -3.81 -6.39 11.00
N GLU A 59 -4.85 -7.07 11.48
CA GLU A 59 -5.55 -8.12 10.74
C GLU A 59 -6.17 -7.57 9.44
N LEU A 60 -6.92 -6.47 9.52
CA LEU A 60 -7.53 -5.84 8.34
C LEU A 60 -6.50 -5.31 7.34
N LEU A 61 -5.37 -4.75 7.82
CA LEU A 61 -4.26 -4.39 6.93
C LEU A 61 -3.68 -5.61 6.20
N LYS A 62 -3.53 -6.73 6.90
CA LYS A 62 -3.04 -7.98 6.30
C LYS A 62 -4.05 -8.54 5.29
N GLU A 63 -5.34 -8.55 5.62
CA GLU A 63 -6.41 -8.98 4.72
C GLU A 63 -6.46 -8.12 3.46
N SER A 64 -6.41 -6.79 3.61
CA SER A 64 -6.36 -5.86 2.48
C SER A 64 -5.12 -6.07 1.62
N SER A 65 -3.94 -6.21 2.23
CA SER A 65 -2.70 -6.52 1.50
C SER A 65 -2.79 -7.84 0.73
N ASN A 66 -3.35 -8.89 1.35
CA ASN A 66 -3.53 -10.18 0.70
C ASN A 66 -4.53 -10.09 -0.45
N MET A 67 -5.62 -9.33 -0.29
CA MET A 67 -6.62 -9.12 -1.34
C MET A 67 -6.04 -8.34 -2.52
N ILE A 68 -5.21 -7.33 -2.25
CA ILE A 68 -4.48 -6.59 -3.29
C ILE A 68 -3.52 -7.52 -4.03
N LEU A 69 -2.76 -8.35 -3.32
CA LEU A 69 -1.86 -9.34 -3.94
C LEU A 69 -2.62 -10.34 -4.80
N TRP A 70 -3.71 -10.90 -4.28
CA TRP A 70 -4.55 -11.85 -5.00
C TRP A 70 -5.18 -11.23 -6.25
N SER A 71 -5.67 -9.99 -6.16
CA SER A 71 -6.22 -9.26 -7.30
C SER A 71 -5.16 -9.03 -8.38
N ARG A 72 -3.92 -8.73 -8.00
CA ARG A 72 -2.78 -8.59 -8.92
C ARG A 72 -2.42 -9.91 -9.59
N GLU A 73 -2.23 -10.98 -8.82
CA GLU A 73 -1.92 -12.31 -9.35
C GLU A 73 -3.01 -12.79 -10.32
N THR A 74 -4.28 -12.59 -9.94
CA THR A 74 -5.43 -12.90 -10.79
C THR A 74 -5.39 -12.08 -12.07
N SER A 75 -5.16 -10.76 -11.99
CA SER A 75 -5.11 -9.90 -13.18
C SER A 75 -3.95 -10.27 -14.11
N PHE A 76 -2.80 -10.63 -13.57
CA PHE A 76 -1.67 -11.11 -14.35
C PHE A 76 -2.00 -12.43 -15.05
N ALA A 77 -2.66 -13.37 -14.36
CA ALA A 77 -3.09 -14.64 -14.92
C ALA A 77 -4.10 -14.46 -16.06
N GLU A 78 -5.04 -13.53 -15.94
CA GLU A 78 -6.00 -13.20 -17.01
C GLU A 78 -5.30 -12.64 -18.25
N TYR A 79 -4.33 -11.73 -18.07
CA TYR A 79 -3.52 -11.23 -19.20
C TYR A 79 -2.66 -12.33 -19.81
N GLU A 80 -2.05 -13.20 -19.00
CA GLU A 80 -1.27 -14.32 -19.50
C GLU A 80 -2.14 -15.29 -20.32
N TRP A 81 -3.34 -15.60 -19.83
CA TRP A 81 -4.31 -16.42 -20.56
C TRP A 81 -4.67 -15.80 -21.91
N LEU A 82 -5.02 -14.50 -21.94
CA LEU A 82 -5.36 -13.79 -23.17
C LEU A 82 -4.19 -13.75 -24.16
N LYS A 83 -2.98 -13.47 -23.66
CA LYS A 83 -1.74 -13.48 -24.46
C LYS A 83 -1.52 -14.85 -25.09
N ASN A 84 -1.67 -15.94 -24.33
CA ASN A 84 -1.47 -17.30 -24.83
C ASN A 84 -2.54 -17.69 -25.87
N GLN A 85 -3.81 -17.31 -25.65
CA GLN A 85 -4.88 -17.56 -26.60
C GLN A 85 -4.66 -16.77 -27.91
N ALA A 86 -4.29 -15.50 -27.80
CA ALA A 86 -3.98 -14.66 -28.96
C ALA A 86 -2.76 -15.18 -29.73
N LYS A 87 -1.73 -15.65 -29.02
CA LYS A 87 -0.55 -16.27 -29.62
C LYS A 87 -0.91 -17.53 -30.40
N ALA A 88 -1.70 -18.43 -29.81
CA ALA A 88 -2.17 -19.64 -30.48
C ALA A 88 -2.96 -19.31 -31.76
N ALA A 89 -3.84 -18.31 -31.71
CA ALA A 89 -4.59 -17.86 -32.89
C ALA A 89 -3.69 -17.24 -33.97
N ILE A 90 -2.60 -16.56 -33.60
CA ILE A 90 -1.60 -16.05 -34.56
C ILE A 90 -0.83 -17.21 -35.20
N GLU A 91 -0.49 -18.24 -34.43
CA GLU A 91 0.22 -19.43 -34.91
C GLU A 91 -0.64 -20.27 -35.87
N ASP A 92 -1.95 -20.37 -35.64
CA ASP A 92 -2.89 -21.15 -36.47
C ASP A 92 -3.46 -20.38 -37.67
N GLU A 93 -3.94 -19.15 -37.44
CA GLU A 93 -4.68 -18.37 -38.44
C GLU A 93 -3.86 -17.25 -39.10
N GLY A 94 -2.63 -17.04 -38.63
CA GLY A 94 -1.79 -15.91 -39.00
C GLY A 94 -2.15 -14.61 -38.26
N VAL A 95 -1.38 -13.55 -38.56
CA VAL A 95 -1.52 -12.23 -37.94
C VAL A 95 -2.79 -11.54 -38.47
N ARG A 96 -3.76 -11.30 -37.59
CA ARG A 96 -5.00 -10.54 -37.84
C ARG A 96 -5.07 -9.36 -36.90
N HIS A 97 -5.90 -8.36 -37.23
CA HIS A 97 -6.05 -7.19 -36.37
C HIS A 97 -6.50 -7.59 -34.96
N ALA A 98 -7.54 -8.42 -34.83
CA ALA A 98 -8.10 -8.80 -33.54
C ALA A 98 -7.12 -9.56 -32.64
N ASN A 99 -6.40 -10.57 -33.17
CA ASN A 99 -5.47 -11.37 -32.38
C ASN A 99 -4.19 -10.59 -32.04
N SER A 100 -3.71 -9.73 -32.94
CA SER A 100 -2.56 -8.85 -32.69
C SER A 100 -2.88 -7.82 -31.61
N THR A 101 -4.05 -7.17 -31.69
CA THR A 101 -4.51 -6.23 -30.66
C THR A 101 -4.64 -6.93 -29.31
N ALA A 102 -5.28 -8.10 -29.25
CA ALA A 102 -5.41 -8.85 -28.00
C ALA A 102 -4.05 -9.22 -27.39
N PHE A 103 -3.09 -9.65 -28.22
CA PHE A 103 -1.74 -9.97 -27.78
C PHE A 103 -1.00 -8.74 -27.25
N ILE A 104 -1.02 -7.62 -27.99
CA ILE A 104 -0.35 -6.37 -27.61
C ILE A 104 -0.97 -5.82 -26.32
N SER A 105 -2.30 -5.73 -26.24
CA SER A 105 -2.98 -5.21 -25.05
C SER A 105 -2.72 -6.07 -23.80
N ALA A 106 -2.64 -7.39 -23.94
CA ALA A 106 -2.24 -8.25 -22.84
C ALA A 106 -0.80 -8.00 -22.38
N MET A 107 0.14 -7.87 -23.34
CA MET A 107 1.54 -7.54 -23.05
C MET A 107 1.69 -6.15 -22.41
N GLU A 108 0.96 -5.14 -22.90
CA GLU A 108 0.93 -3.79 -22.32
C GLU A 108 0.38 -3.81 -20.89
N GLY A 109 -0.71 -4.53 -20.65
CA GLY A 109 -1.28 -4.70 -19.30
C GLY A 109 -0.28 -5.33 -18.33
N MET A 110 0.38 -6.42 -18.75
CA MET A 110 1.43 -7.07 -17.94
C MET A 110 2.62 -6.15 -17.68
N ASN A 111 3.08 -5.41 -18.69
CA ASN A 111 4.19 -4.46 -18.54
C ASN A 111 3.81 -3.32 -17.58
N GLN A 112 2.62 -2.72 -17.73
CA GLN A 112 2.16 -1.66 -16.84
C GLN A 112 2.09 -2.13 -15.38
N MET A 113 1.67 -3.38 -15.15
CA MET A 113 1.67 -3.96 -13.80
C MET A 113 3.10 -4.12 -13.25
N ALA A 114 4.03 -4.65 -14.05
CA ALA A 114 5.42 -4.83 -13.65
C ALA A 114 6.15 -3.49 -13.38
N PHE A 115 5.96 -2.48 -14.23
CA PHE A 115 6.61 -1.17 -14.07
C PHE A 115 6.06 -0.37 -12.89
N ARG A 116 4.73 -0.36 -12.68
CA ARG A 116 4.14 0.30 -11.51
C ARG A 116 4.60 -0.32 -10.19
N ASP A 117 4.86 -1.63 -10.18
CA ASP A 117 5.38 -2.30 -8.98
C ASP A 117 6.82 -1.89 -8.67
N LEU A 118 7.65 -1.68 -9.69
CA LEU A 118 9.01 -1.14 -9.53
C LEU A 118 8.99 0.31 -9.04
N GLU A 119 8.16 1.17 -9.65
CA GLU A 119 8.01 2.57 -9.22
C GLU A 119 7.53 2.67 -7.77
N LEU A 120 6.54 1.87 -7.38
CA LEU A 120 6.02 1.87 -6.01
C LEU A 120 7.05 1.32 -5.01
N ALA A 121 7.85 0.33 -5.41
CA ALA A 121 8.94 -0.20 -4.60
C ALA A 121 10.02 0.85 -4.38
N ASP A 122 10.41 1.58 -5.44
CA ASP A 122 11.39 2.66 -5.37
C ASP A 122 10.88 3.81 -4.49
N GLN A 123 9.62 4.23 -4.64
CA GLN A 123 9.01 5.24 -3.76
C GLN A 123 8.98 4.83 -2.29
N LYS A 124 8.66 3.56 -1.99
CA LYS A 124 8.71 3.04 -0.62
C LYS A 124 10.12 3.04 -0.05
N LEU A 125 11.10 2.64 -0.86
CA LEU A 125 12.51 2.64 -0.48
C LEU A 125 13.00 4.05 -0.18
N LEU A 126 12.65 5.04 -1.00
CA LEU A 126 12.96 6.45 -0.77
C LEU A 126 12.35 6.96 0.54
N ALA A 127 11.08 6.67 0.80
CA ALA A 127 10.43 7.06 2.05
C ALA A 127 11.04 6.40 3.29
N GLU A 128 11.46 5.13 3.18
CA GLU A 128 12.17 4.42 4.25
C GLU A 128 13.56 5.03 4.51
N ILE A 129 14.30 5.38 3.46
CA ILE A 129 15.58 6.09 3.57
C ILE A 129 15.39 7.42 4.29
N GLU A 130 14.39 8.22 3.91
CA GLU A 130 14.10 9.51 4.55
C GLU A 130 13.76 9.34 6.05
N LEU A 131 12.95 8.33 6.37
CA LEU A 131 12.60 7.99 7.75
C LEU A 131 13.83 7.53 8.55
N LEU A 132 14.75 6.78 7.94
CA LEU A 132 16.00 6.39 8.58
C LEU A 132 16.92 7.61 8.78
N GLN A 133 17.03 8.50 7.79
CA GLN A 133 17.81 9.74 7.91
C GLN A 133 17.31 10.63 9.04
N SER A 134 15.99 10.77 9.22
CA SER A 134 15.43 11.54 10.34
C SER A 134 15.72 10.92 11.72
N LYS A 135 15.79 9.58 11.81
CA LYS A 135 16.12 8.85 13.04
C LYS A 135 17.62 8.84 13.37
N VAL A 136 18.46 8.96 12.34
CA VAL A 136 19.92 9.09 12.42
C VAL A 136 20.33 10.53 12.77
N GLY A 137 19.40 11.47 12.90
CA GLY A 137 19.70 12.85 13.31
C GLY A 137 19.91 13.07 14.81
N GLU A 138 19.87 12.03 15.65
CA GLU A 138 19.86 12.19 17.12
C GLU A 138 21.11 11.69 17.88
N ASP A 139 22.09 10.94 17.32
CA ASP A 139 23.26 10.50 18.15
C ASP A 139 24.56 10.09 17.40
N ASP A 140 25.56 10.98 17.44
CA ASP A 140 27.02 10.75 17.29
C ASP A 140 27.62 10.33 15.91
N LYS A 141 28.91 10.69 15.72
CA LYS A 141 29.73 10.69 14.46
C LYS A 141 29.73 9.45 13.54
N GLN A 142 29.06 8.34 13.88
CA GLN A 142 28.78 7.26 12.92
C GLN A 142 27.71 7.66 11.89
N ASP A 143 26.89 8.66 12.23
CA ASP A 143 25.74 9.13 11.46
C ASP A 143 26.10 9.81 10.12
N GLU A 144 27.25 10.49 10.01
CA GLU A 144 27.66 11.17 8.78
C GLU A 144 27.90 10.19 7.62
N ARG A 145 28.50 9.03 7.90
CA ARG A 145 28.74 8.00 6.87
C ARG A 145 27.44 7.34 6.43
N ILE A 146 26.52 7.09 7.37
CA ILE A 146 25.21 6.52 7.06
C ILE A 146 24.38 7.51 6.23
N LEU A 147 24.46 8.80 6.54
CA LEU A 147 23.82 9.87 5.78
C LEU A 147 24.36 9.98 4.35
N GLU A 148 25.68 9.85 4.18
CA GLU A 148 26.33 9.88 2.87
C GLU A 148 25.94 8.66 2.02
N TYR A 149 25.93 7.46 2.61
CA TYR A 149 25.48 6.23 1.93
C TYR A 149 23.99 6.29 1.55
N THR A 150 23.12 6.79 2.43
CA THR A 150 21.69 6.94 2.13
C THR A 150 21.43 7.99 1.05
N LYS A 151 22.21 9.07 1.02
CA LYS A 151 22.14 10.08 -0.04
C LYS A 151 22.60 9.51 -1.39
N ALA A 152 23.70 8.76 -1.42
CA ALA A 152 24.16 8.09 -2.64
C ALA A 152 23.15 7.07 -3.19
N LEU A 153 22.47 6.31 -2.31
CA LEU A 153 21.40 5.40 -2.72
C LEU A 153 20.19 6.14 -3.31
N ARG A 154 19.79 7.28 -2.71
CA ARG A 154 18.73 8.14 -3.24
C ARG A 154 19.07 8.65 -4.65
N ASP A 155 20.27 9.17 -4.84
CA ASP A 155 20.72 9.72 -6.13
C ASP A 155 20.72 8.62 -7.23
N VAL A 156 21.06 7.38 -6.89
CA VAL A 156 21.02 6.23 -7.84
C VAL A 156 19.60 5.84 -8.22
N ILE A 157 18.65 5.97 -7.29
CA ILE A 157 17.22 5.68 -7.54
C ILE A 157 16.60 6.79 -8.39
N GLU A 158 16.90 8.06 -8.11
CA GLU A 158 16.35 9.23 -8.81
C GLU A 158 16.97 9.46 -10.21
N ALA A 159 18.11 8.83 -10.52
CA ALA A 159 18.79 8.94 -11.81
C ALA A 159 18.28 7.97 -12.90
N LYS A 160 17.30 7.10 -12.58
CA LYS A 160 16.66 6.19 -13.54
C LYS A 160 15.40 6.81 -14.15
#